data_AF-A0A257MD13-F1
#
_entry.id   AF-A0A257MD13-F1
#
_cell.length_a   1.000
_cell.length_b   1.000
_cell.length_c   1.000
_cell.angle_alpha   90.00
_cell.angle_beta   90.00
_cell.angle_gamma   90.00
#
_symmetry.space_group_name_H-M   'P 1'
#
loop_
_entity.id
_entity.type
_entity.pdbx_description
1 polymer ?
#
loop_
_entity_poly.entity_id
_entity_poly.type
_entity_poly.pdbx_seq_one_letter_code
_entity_poly.pdbx_strand_id
1 'polypeptide(L)' 'MMHSHDLSKNDLTKHEVEHLLQHWIEHNESHSASFRERAAQVAAVSSKAAADIEQAAMLMDRCTEMLKKAMQDL' A
#
# COMPACT_ATOMS: atom_id res chain seq x y z
N MET A 1 23.89 -10.28 -8.31
CA MET A 1 22.54 -10.89 -8.34
C MET A 1 21.53 -9.75 -8.31
N MET A 2 21.07 -9.33 -9.49
CA MET A 2 19.85 -8.51 -9.61
C MET A 2 18.79 -9.48 -10.12
N HIS A 3 17.79 -9.79 -9.31
CA HIS A 3 16.62 -10.53 -9.78
C HIS A 3 15.85 -9.62 -10.73
N SER A 4 16.19 -9.70 -12.03
CA SER A 4 15.36 -9.16 -13.09
C SER A 4 14.12 -10.02 -13.15
N HIS A 5 12.99 -9.50 -12.67
CA HIS A 5 11.71 -10.14 -12.92
C HIS A 5 11.37 -9.87 -14.38
N ASP A 6 11.56 -10.90 -15.20
CA ASP A 6 11.08 -10.95 -16.58
C ASP A 6 9.57 -10.75 -16.56
N LEU A 7 9.11 -9.56 -16.95
CA LEU A 7 7.71 -9.28 -17.24
C LEU A 7 7.42 -9.86 -18.63
N SER A 8 7.38 -11.19 -18.71
CA SER A 8 6.98 -11.86 -19.93
C SER A 8 5.56 -11.41 -20.27
N LYS A 9 5.38 -10.90 -21.49
CA LYS A 9 4.13 -10.38 -22.06
C LYS A 9 3.04 -11.47 -22.14
N ASN A 10 2.39 -11.74 -21.02
CA ASN A 10 1.10 -12.42 -20.98
C ASN A 10 0.08 -11.45 -20.39
N ASP A 11 -1.02 -11.24 -21.08
CA ASP A 11 -2.15 -10.49 -20.54
C ASP A 11 -2.62 -11.19 -19.25
N LEU A 12 -2.85 -10.43 -18.19
CA LEU A 12 -3.35 -10.96 -16.93
C LEU A 12 -4.78 -11.46 -17.12
N THR A 13 -5.07 -12.67 -16.66
CA THR A 13 -6.43 -13.15 -16.50
C THR A 13 -7.14 -12.38 -15.39
N LYS A 14 -8.48 -12.32 -15.42
CA LYS A 14 -9.27 -11.68 -14.35
C LYS A 14 -8.86 -12.16 -12.96
N HIS A 15 -8.67 -13.47 -12.79
CA HIS A 15 -8.30 -14.08 -11.51
C HIS A 15 -6.90 -13.64 -11.03
N GLU A 16 -5.93 -13.48 -11.95
CA GLU A 16 -4.61 -12.96 -11.60
C GLU A 16 -4.67 -11.49 -11.20
N VAL A 17 -5.53 -10.68 -11.83
CA VAL A 17 -5.75 -9.28 -11.44
C VAL A 17 -6.43 -9.19 -10.06
N GLU A 18 -7.43 -10.04 -9.78
CA GLU A 18 -8.07 -10.12 -8.46
C GLU A 18 -7.03 -10.45 -7.37
N HIS A 19 -6.21 -11.47 -7.57
CA HIS A 19 -5.15 -11.81 -6.62
C HIS A 19 -4.13 -10.69 -6.43
N LEU A 20 -3.75 -10.01 -7.51
CA LEU A 20 -2.83 -8.89 -7.47
C LEU A 20 -3.38 -7.72 -6.65
N LEU A 21 -4.62 -7.31 -6.92
CA LEU A 21 -5.27 -6.21 -6.20
C LEU A 21 -5.47 -6.56 -4.72
N GLN A 22 -5.87 -7.80 -4.41
CA GLN A 22 -6.05 -8.26 -3.03
C GLN A 22 -4.72 -8.16 -2.26
N HIS A 23 -3.62 -8.64 -2.86
CA HIS A 23 -2.30 -8.56 -2.25
C HIS A 23 -1.86 -7.11 -1.98
N TRP A 24 -2.09 -6.20 -2.92
CA TRP A 24 -1.75 -4.78 -2.73
C TRP A 24 -2.62 -4.09 -1.68
N ILE A 25 -3.91 -4.40 -1.62
CA ILE A 25 -4.83 -3.90 -0.58
C ILE A 25 -4.33 -4.32 0.80
N GLU A 26 -4.07 -5.62 1.01
CA GLU A 26 -3.57 -6.15 2.29
C GLU A 26 -2.24 -5.52 2.70
N HIS A 27 -1.32 -5.36 1.75
CA HIS A 27 -0.01 -4.74 2.00
C HIS A 27 -0.14 -3.27 2.40
N ASN A 28 -0.99 -2.51 1.71
CA ASN A 28 -1.21 -1.10 2.00
C ASN A 28 -1.89 -0.89 3.36
N GLU A 29 -2.86 -1.73 3.72
CA GLU A 29 -3.50 -1.70 5.04
C GLU A 29 -2.48 -1.96 6.17
N SER A 30 -1.59 -2.94 5.98
CA SER A 30 -0.50 -3.24 6.91
C SER A 30 0.48 -2.06 7.06
N HIS A 31 0.86 -1.42 5.95
CA HIS A 31 1.73 -0.24 5.96
C HIS A 31 1.06 0.96 6.64
N SER A 32 -0.19 1.22 6.34
CA SER A 32 -0.95 2.34 6.91
C SER A 32 -1.08 2.20 8.43
N ALA A 33 -1.35 0.99 8.94
CA ALA A 33 -1.36 0.70 10.37
C ALA A 33 0.04 0.89 11.00
N SER A 34 1.06 0.32 10.38
CA SER A 34 2.46 0.42 10.86
C SER A 34 2.95 1.86 10.90
N PHE A 35 2.61 2.68 9.92
CA PHE A 35 2.99 4.10 9.88
C PHE A 35 2.39 4.86 11.07
N ARG A 36 1.12 4.63 11.39
CA ARG A 36 0.48 5.27 12.56
C ARG A 36 1.12 4.84 13.88
N GLU A 37 1.39 3.55 14.04
CA GLU A 37 2.07 3.04 15.23
C GLU A 37 3.45 3.70 15.41
N ARG A 38 4.22 3.79 14.32
CA ARG A 38 5.57 4.39 14.35
C ARG A 38 5.53 5.91 14.46
N ALA A 39 4.54 6.59 13.91
CA ALA A 39 4.37 8.04 14.07
C ALA A 39 4.28 8.42 15.56
N ALA A 40 3.56 7.64 16.37
CA ALA A 40 3.48 7.86 17.81
C ALA A 40 4.86 7.78 18.51
N GLN A 41 5.72 6.86 18.07
CA GLN A 41 7.10 6.71 18.58
C GLN A 41 7.99 7.87 18.08
N VAL A 42 7.85 8.26 16.83
CA VAL A 42 8.60 9.36 16.20
C VAL A 42 8.22 10.71 16.82
N ALA A 43 6.99 10.89 17.30
CA ALA A 43 6.54 12.13 17.91
C ALA A 43 7.36 12.52 19.16
N ALA A 44 7.93 11.53 19.86
CA ALA A 44 8.83 11.76 20.98
C ALA A 44 10.17 12.42 20.57
N VAL A 45 10.56 12.28 19.30
CA VAL A 45 11.80 12.83 18.74
C VAL A 45 11.52 14.08 17.90
N SER A 46 10.49 14.05 17.07
CA SER A 46 10.09 15.15 16.20
C SER A 46 8.60 15.09 15.88
N SER A 47 7.84 16.05 16.41
CA SER A 47 6.42 16.19 16.11
C SER A 47 6.15 16.45 14.63
N LYS A 48 7.04 17.18 13.95
CA LYS A 48 6.91 17.46 12.51
C LYS A 48 7.08 16.18 11.68
N ALA A 49 8.11 15.39 11.96
CA ALA A 49 8.32 14.12 11.25
C ALA A 49 7.17 13.13 11.51
N ALA A 50 6.65 13.08 12.74
CA ALA A 50 5.47 12.27 13.06
C ALA A 50 4.24 12.69 12.25
N ALA A 51 3.98 13.99 12.12
CA ALA A 51 2.88 14.51 11.31
C ALA A 51 3.03 14.14 9.82
N ASP A 52 4.24 14.21 9.27
CA ASP A 52 4.50 13.79 7.88
C ASP A 52 4.25 12.28 7.69
N ILE A 53 4.60 11.44 8.68
CA ILE A 53 4.33 9.99 8.66
C ILE A 53 2.83 9.70 8.76
N GLU A 54 2.09 10.41 9.62
CA GLU A 54 0.62 10.29 9.67
C GLU A 54 -0.02 10.67 8.33
N GLN A 55 0.50 11.70 7.67
CA GLN A 55 0.03 12.09 6.34
C GLN A 55 0.33 11.00 5.30
N ALA A 56 1.47 10.34 5.37
CA ALA A 56 1.77 9.18 4.53
C ALA A 56 0.78 8.03 4.75
N ALA A 57 0.37 7.75 6.00
CA ALA A 57 -0.65 6.74 6.29
C ALA A 57 -2.02 7.11 5.68
N MET A 58 -2.43 8.37 5.78
CA MET A 58 -3.68 8.84 5.15
C MET A 58 -3.66 8.73 3.61
N LEU A 59 -2.51 9.01 2.99
CA LEU A 59 -2.35 8.83 1.55
C LEU A 59 -2.40 7.35 1.17
N MET A 60 -1.81 6.47 1.98
CA MET A 60 -1.87 5.04 1.78
C MET A 60 -3.32 4.52 1.83
N ASP A 61 -4.13 4.99 2.78
CA ASP A 61 -5.56 4.63 2.83
C ASP A 61 -6.29 5.05 1.55
N ARG A 62 -6.03 6.26 1.04
CA ARG A 62 -6.63 6.71 -0.22
C ARG A 62 -6.24 5.82 -1.39
N CYS A 63 -4.97 5.40 -1.45
CA CYS A 63 -4.51 4.42 -2.44
C CYS A 63 -5.29 3.10 -2.29
N THR A 64 -5.42 2.58 -1.07
CA THR A 64 -6.19 1.35 -0.78
C THR A 64 -7.64 1.46 -1.23
N GLU A 65 -8.31 2.59 -0.97
CA GLU A 65 -9.70 2.79 -1.40
C GLU A 65 -9.84 2.85 -2.93
N MET A 66 -8.85 3.38 -3.65
CA MET A 66 -8.84 3.32 -5.11
C MET A 66 -8.65 1.88 -5.62
N LEU A 67 -7.81 1.08 -4.97
CA LEU A 67 -7.63 -0.34 -5.31
C LEU A 67 -8.89 -1.18 -5.02
N LYS A 68 -9.58 -0.91 -3.91
CA LYS A 68 -10.87 -1.55 -3.60
C LYS A 68 -11.93 -1.24 -4.65
N LYS A 69 -11.98 0.01 -5.15
CA LYS A 69 -12.86 0.37 -6.26
C LYS A 69 -12.47 -0.37 -7.54
N ALA A 70 -11.19 -0.42 -7.87
CA ALA A 70 -10.71 -1.18 -9.02
C ALA A 70 -11.12 -2.66 -8.94
N MET A 71 -11.06 -3.28 -7.76
CA MET A 71 -11.53 -4.66 -7.53
C MET A 71 -13.04 -4.81 -7.77
N GLN A 72 -13.84 -3.82 -7.41
CA GLN A 72 -15.30 -3.84 -7.63
C GLN A 72 -15.67 -3.71 -9.12
N ASP A 73 -14.79 -3.09 -9.91
CA ASP A 73 -14.99 -2.83 -11.35
C ASP A 73 -14.41 -3.95 -12.25
N LEU A 74 -13.83 -5.02 -11.68
CA LEU A 74 -13.35 -6.21 -12.41
C LEU A 74 -14.48 -7.16 -12.81
#